data_AF-A0A1I7E4N1-F1
#
_entry.id   AF-A0A1I7E4N1-F1
#
_cell.length_a   1.000
_cell.length_b   1.000
_cell.length_c   1.000
_cell.angle_alpha   90.00
_cell.angle_beta   90.00
_cell.angle_gamma   90.00
#
_symmetry.space_group_name_H-M   'P 1'
#
loop_
_entity.id
_entity.type
_entity.pdbx_description
1 polymer ?
#
loop_
_entity_poly.entity_id
_entity_poly.type
_entity_poly.pdbx_seq_one_letter_code
_entity_poly.pdbx_strand_id
1 'polypeptide(L)'
;MALSIKTDEADRLARELSRLTGETMTDAITRAMRERLERLRAEQEANSDYVARMKAFVRERADRYDRRPVTKQEWDEAVGDTPEELGLSQ
;
A
#
# COMPACT_ATOMS: atom_id res chain seq x y z
N MET A 1 28.95 -14.23 1.06
CA MET A 1 28.57 -14.47 2.47
C MET A 1 27.55 -15.60 2.51
N ALA A 2 27.52 -16.40 3.58
CA ALA A 2 26.59 -17.52 3.70
C ALA A 2 25.36 -17.11 4.53
N LEU A 3 24.16 -17.34 3.98
CA LEU A 3 22.89 -17.24 4.69
C LEU A 3 22.57 -18.62 5.29
N SER A 4 22.39 -18.72 6.61
CA SER A 4 21.99 -19.97 7.26
C SER A 4 20.52 -19.88 7.70
N ILE A 5 19.67 -20.71 7.08
CA ILE A 5 18.27 -20.89 7.46
C ILE A 5 18.13 -22.32 8.00
N LYS A 6 17.67 -22.46 9.25
CA LYS A 6 17.65 -23.74 9.98
C LYS A 6 16.22 -24.13 10.37
N THR A 7 15.35 -24.27 9.38
CA THR A 7 13.99 -24.76 9.57
C THR A 7 13.71 -25.87 8.57
N ASP A 8 13.04 -26.93 9.03
CA ASP A 8 12.68 -28.09 8.19
C ASP A 8 11.77 -27.69 7.03
N GLU A 9 10.93 -26.67 7.26
CA GLU A 9 10.07 -26.09 6.22
C GLU A 9 10.88 -25.43 5.10
N ALA A 10 11.89 -24.63 5.44
CA ALA A 10 12.71 -23.96 4.43
C ALA A 10 13.52 -24.96 3.60
N ASP A 11 14.08 -26.01 4.23
CA ASP A 11 14.79 -27.08 3.50
C ASP A 11 13.83 -27.83 2.57
N ARG A 12 12.62 -28.18 3.04
CA ARG A 12 11.61 -28.86 2.21
C ARG A 12 11.21 -28.01 1.00
N LEU A 13 10.88 -26.73 1.22
CA LEU A 13 10.51 -25.80 0.15
C LEU A 13 11.65 -25.60 -0.84
N ALA A 14 12.88 -25.44 -0.36
CA ALA A 14 14.05 -25.26 -1.22
C ALA A 14 14.31 -26.49 -2.11
N ARG A 15 14.20 -27.70 -1.55
CA ARG A 15 14.34 -28.96 -2.31
C ARG A 15 13.21 -29.17 -3.31
N GLU A 16 11.98 -28.81 -2.95
CA GLU A 16 10.85 -28.90 -3.86
C GLU A 16 11.00 -27.93 -5.02
N LEU A 17 11.33 -26.66 -4.74
CA LEU A 17 11.53 -25.64 -5.76
C LEU A 17 12.68 -26.01 -6.71
N SER A 18 13.81 -26.46 -6.17
CA SER A 18 14.95 -26.95 -6.96
C SER A 18 14.56 -28.11 -7.88
N ARG A 19 13.81 -29.10 -7.37
CA ARG A 19 13.34 -30.24 -8.20
C ARG A 19 12.38 -29.81 -9.30
N LEU A 20 11.46 -28.90 -9.01
CA LEU A 20 10.46 -28.46 -10.00
C LEU A 20 11.06 -27.58 -11.09
N THR A 21 12.07 -26.77 -10.75
CA THR A 21 12.72 -25.84 -11.69
C THR A 21 13.92 -26.46 -12.41
N GLY A 22 14.50 -27.55 -11.88
CA GLY A 22 15.75 -28.11 -12.38
C GLY A 22 16.99 -27.28 -12.00
N GLU A 23 16.83 -26.29 -11.12
CA GLU A 23 17.89 -25.38 -10.70
C GLU A 23 18.62 -25.91 -9.46
N THR A 24 19.82 -25.40 -9.18
CA THR A 24 20.48 -25.66 -7.90
C THR A 24 19.65 -25.06 -6.76
N MET A 25 19.75 -25.63 -5.56
CA MET A 25 19.00 -25.14 -4.40
C MET A 25 19.28 -23.65 -4.11
N THR A 26 20.54 -23.22 -4.32
CA THR A 26 20.95 -21.82 -4.20
C THR A 26 20.30 -20.94 -5.25
N ASP A 27 20.30 -21.35 -6.52
CA ASP A 27 19.73 -20.57 -7.63
C ASP A 27 18.22 -20.44 -7.47
N ALA A 28 17.54 -21.55 -7.19
CA ALA A 28 16.11 -21.63 -6.95
C ALA A 28 15.67 -20.65 -5.87
N ILE A 29 16.32 -20.70 -4.70
CA ILE A 29 16.00 -19.80 -3.58
C ILE A 29 16.32 -18.35 -3.94
N THR A 30 17.47 -18.09 -4.59
CA THR A 30 17.89 -16.74 -4.96
C THR A 30 16.90 -16.10 -5.93
N ARG A 31 16.41 -16.86 -6.93
CA ARG A 31 15.35 -16.42 -7.84
C ARG A 31 14.04 -16.16 -7.10
N ALA A 32 13.57 -17.10 -6.29
CA ALA A 32 12.31 -16.93 -5.55
C ALA A 32 12.33 -15.67 -4.66
N MET A 33 13.43 -15.42 -3.96
CA MET A 33 13.62 -14.21 -3.15
C MET A 33 13.62 -12.95 -4.02
N ARG A 34 14.34 -12.96 -5.16
CA ARG A 34 14.38 -11.83 -6.08
C ARG A 34 13.00 -11.49 -6.63
N GLU A 35 12.28 -12.49 -7.10
CA GLU A 35 10.92 -12.32 -7.64
C GLU A 35 9.96 -11.80 -6.56
N ARG A 36 10.05 -12.31 -5.33
CA ARG A 36 9.22 -11.80 -4.23
C ARG A 36 9.55 -10.35 -3.91
N LEU A 37 10.84 -9.98 -3.89
CA LEU A 37 11.28 -8.61 -3.67
C LEU A 37 10.83 -7.68 -4.80
N GLU A 38 10.91 -8.12 -6.06
CA GLU A 38 10.41 -7.35 -7.21
C GLU A 38 8.91 -7.10 -7.12
N ARG A 39 8.11 -8.13 -6.82
CA ARG A 39 6.65 -7.95 -6.63
C ARG A 39 6.34 -6.94 -5.53
N LEU A 40 6.99 -7.05 -4.38
CA LEU A 40 6.78 -6.12 -3.26
C LEU A 40 7.21 -4.69 -3.59
N ARG A 41 8.33 -4.52 -4.33
CA ARG A 41 8.78 -3.19 -4.78
C ARG A 41 7.81 -2.58 -5.79
N ALA A 42 7.32 -3.37 -6.75
CA ALA A 42 6.33 -2.91 -7.72
C ALA A 42 5.01 -2.49 -7.04
N GLU A 43 4.53 -3.26 -6.06
CA GLU A 43 3.37 -2.90 -5.23
C GLU A 43 3.60 -1.58 -4.47
N GLN A 44 4.79 -1.42 -3.87
CA GLN A 44 5.14 -0.20 -3.14
C GLN A 44 5.26 1.01 -4.07
N GLU A 45 5.83 0.84 -5.26
CA GLU A 45 5.96 1.90 -6.26
C GLU A 45 4.59 2.30 -6.82
N ALA A 46 3.72 1.35 -7.12
CA ALA A 46 2.34 1.64 -7.54
C ALA A 46 1.56 2.43 -6.48
N ASN A 47 1.73 2.11 -5.19
CA ASN A 47 1.14 2.86 -4.10
C ASN A 47 1.76 4.26 -3.94
N SER A 48 3.08 4.37 -4.07
CA SER A 48 3.79 5.65 -4.06
C SER A 48 3.33 6.55 -5.21
N ASP A 49 3.16 5.98 -6.41
CA ASP A 49 2.66 6.67 -7.59
C ASP A 49 1.24 7.17 -7.37
N TYR A 50 0.35 6.37 -6.76
CA TYR A 50 -0.98 6.86 -6.38
C TYR A 50 -0.92 8.08 -5.45
N VAL A 51 -0.10 8.04 -4.39
CA VAL A 51 0.07 9.18 -3.47
C VAL A 51 0.67 10.39 -4.17
N ALA A 52 1.68 10.18 -5.04
CA ALA A 52 2.32 11.24 -5.79
C ALA A 52 1.35 11.90 -6.79
N ARG A 53 0.58 11.10 -7.53
CA ARG A 53 -0.48 11.56 -8.45
C ARG A 53 -1.57 12.32 -7.70
N MET A 54 -2.01 11.84 -6.54
CA MET A 54 -2.99 12.54 -5.71
C MET A 54 -2.46 13.91 -5.24
N LYS A 55 -1.21 13.96 -4.76
CA LYS A 55 -0.57 15.23 -4.37
C LYS A 55 -0.42 16.19 -5.55
N ALA A 56 -0.08 15.68 -6.74
CA ALA A 56 0.01 16.50 -7.96
C ALA A 56 -1.36 17.05 -8.36
N PHE A 57 -2.39 16.21 -8.37
CA PHE A 57 -3.78 16.58 -8.65
C PHE A 57 -4.29 17.67 -7.70
N VAL A 58 -4.03 17.53 -6.39
CA VAL A 58 -4.40 18.53 -5.39
C VAL A 58 -3.63 19.84 -5.61
N ARG A 59 -2.31 19.79 -5.84
CA ARG A 59 -1.50 21.00 -6.08
C ARG A 59 -1.97 21.80 -7.29
N GLU A 60 -2.36 21.14 -8.37
CA GLU A 60 -2.85 21.79 -9.61
C GLU A 60 -4.18 22.54 -9.42
N ARG A 61 -4.96 22.18 -8.39
CA ARG A 61 -6.30 22.72 -8.14
C ARG A 61 -6.40 23.52 -6.84
N ALA A 62 -5.34 23.54 -6.05
CA ALA A 62 -5.31 24.08 -4.70
C ALA A 62 -5.60 25.59 -4.64
N ASP A 63 -5.35 26.31 -5.72
CA ASP A 63 -5.61 27.74 -5.90
C ASP A 63 -7.07 28.05 -6.27
N ARG A 64 -7.82 27.06 -6.77
CA ARG A 64 -9.22 27.23 -7.20
C ARG A 64 -10.23 27.20 -6.07
N TYR A 65 -9.83 26.73 -4.89
CA TYR A 65 -10.71 26.52 -3.75
C TYR A 65 -10.17 27.24 -2.52
N ASP A 66 -11.07 27.84 -1.73
CA ASP A 66 -10.72 28.26 -0.37
C ASP A 66 -10.50 27.01 0.49
N ARG A 67 -9.31 26.90 1.08
CA ARG A 67 -8.87 25.75 1.88
C ARG A 67 -8.73 26.09 3.35
N ARG A 68 -9.32 27.21 3.78
CA ARG A 68 -9.41 27.52 5.21
C ARG A 68 -10.22 26.43 5.92
N PRO A 69 -9.95 26.16 7.21
CA PRO A 69 -10.80 25.27 7.99
C PRO A 69 -12.26 25.74 7.94
N VAL A 70 -13.18 24.82 7.65
CA VAL A 70 -14.62 25.07 7.65
C VAL A 70 -15.11 25.10 9.10
N THR A 71 -15.99 26.04 9.45
CA THR A 71 -16.64 26.08 10.76
C THR A 71 -17.73 25.02 10.87
N LYS A 72 -18.12 24.66 12.09
CA LYS A 72 -19.22 23.71 12.30
C LYS A 72 -20.51 24.19 11.63
N GLN A 73 -20.83 25.48 11.77
CA GLN A 73 -22.03 26.06 11.17
C GLN A 73 -22.01 25.97 9.63
N GLU A 74 -20.91 26.37 8.99
CA GLU A 74 -20.78 26.28 7.52
C GLU A 74 -20.88 24.83 7.03
N TRP A 75 -20.37 23.87 7.82
CA TRP A 75 -20.50 22.45 7.52
C TRP A 75 -21.97 22.00 7.62
N ASP A 76 -22.63 22.29 8.74
CA ASP A 76 -24.03 21.94 9.02
C ASP A 76 -24.97 22.52 7.93
N GLU A 77 -24.75 23.77 7.51
CA GLU A 77 -25.49 24.42 6.42
C GLU A 77 -25.24 23.74 5.05
N ALA A 78 -24.01 23.29 4.78
CA ALA A 78 -23.64 22.66 3.52
C ALA A 78 -24.16 21.22 3.37
N VAL A 79 -24.23 20.45 4.48
CA VAL A 79 -24.76 19.07 4.46
C VAL A 79 -26.28 19.01 4.50
N GLY A 80 -26.95 20.10 4.92
CA GLY A 80 -28.42 20.16 5.00
C GLY A 80 -29.02 19.30 6.10
N ASP A 81 -28.18 18.83 7.02
CA ASP A 81 -28.54 18.05 8.19
C ASP A 81 -28.33 18.94 9.41
N THR A 82 -29.32 19.78 9.73
CA THR A 82 -29.25 20.48 11.02
C THR A 82 -29.42 19.46 12.15
N PRO A 83 -28.75 19.62 13.31
CA PRO A 83 -28.95 18.75 14.48
C PRO A 83 -30.43 18.64 14.91
N GLU A 84 -31.23 19.65 14.58
CA GLU A 84 -32.66 19.76 14.80
C GLU A 84 -33.47 18.85 13.84
N GLU A 85 -33.07 18.75 12.57
CA GLU A 85 -33.69 17.86 11.56
C GLU A 85 -33.33 16.38 11.77
N LEU A 86 -32.12 16.10 12.28
CA LEU A 86 -31.67 14.74 12.59
C LEU A 86 -32.14 14.23 13.98
N GLY A 87 -32.81 15.06 14.78
CA GLY A 87 -33.27 14.69 16.13
C GLY A 87 -32.13 14.38 17.10
N LEU A 88 -30.94 14.93 16.85
CA LEU A 88 -29.71 14.68 17.62
C LEU A 88 -29.44 15.75 18.70
N SER A 89 -30.44 16.55 19.06
CA SER A 89 -30.28 17.54 20.13
C SER A 89 -30.04 16.86 21.49
N GLN A 90 -28.83 17.01 22.03
CA GLN A 90 -28.55 17.03 23.48
C GLN A 90 -27.61 18.17 23.81
#